data_AF-A0A1A9HW01-F1
#
_entry.id   AF-A0A1A9HW01-F1
#
_cell.length_a   1.000
_cell.length_b   1.000
_cell.length_c   1.000
_cell.angle_alpha   90.00
_cell.angle_beta   90.00
_cell.angle_gamma   90.00
#
_symmetry.space_group_name_H-M   'P 1'
#
loop_
_entity.id
_entity.type
_entity.pdbx_description
1 polymer ?
#
loop_
_entity_poly.entity_id
_entity_poly.type
_entity_poly.pdbx_seq_one_letter_code
_entity_poly.pdbx_strand_id
1 'polypeptide(L)'
;MSGCFEPTLSSFTEYIDTEYTSAAQLDIEQGSMHEVFGQQVIVSWTLPSRMRKCLPATLYLWVYYGNGTVEKLIYEVNQLAGYRVYCLKGHNYEEMQGIVSYHITLCSGDKEIVSRRHHLWMEVISVDNSSLL
;
A
#
# COMPACT_ATOMS: atom_id res chain seq x y z
N MET A 1 -31.79 11.60 -13.01
CA MET A 1 -31.33 10.25 -12.61
C MET A 1 -30.16 10.43 -11.65
N SER A 2 -30.37 10.26 -10.34
CA SER A 2 -29.30 10.36 -9.34
C SER A 2 -28.68 8.98 -9.15
N GLY A 3 -27.64 8.66 -9.93
CA GLY A 3 -26.81 7.50 -9.64
C GLY A 3 -26.21 7.66 -8.25
N CYS A 4 -26.44 6.68 -7.37
CA CYS A 4 -25.84 6.69 -6.03
C CYS A 4 -24.34 6.38 -6.20
N PHE A 5 -23.53 7.42 -6.44
CA PHE A 5 -22.08 7.27 -6.42
C PHE A 5 -21.68 7.09 -4.95
N GLU A 6 -21.25 5.88 -4.59
CA GLU A 6 -20.67 5.57 -3.30
C GLU A 6 -19.16 5.89 -3.32
N PRO A 7 -18.54 6.21 -2.17
CA PRO A 7 -17.09 6.33 -2.11
C PRO A 7 -16.44 4.98 -2.41
N THR A 8 -15.39 4.99 -3.22
CA THR A 8 -14.64 3.77 -3.58
C THR A 8 -13.20 3.89 -3.14
N LEU A 9 -12.67 2.78 -2.63
CA LEU A 9 -11.26 2.60 -2.29
C LEU A 9 -10.78 1.28 -2.89
N SER A 10 -9.70 1.35 -3.67
CA SER A 10 -9.13 0.16 -4.29
C SER A 10 -7.63 0.08 -4.11
N SER A 11 -7.13 -1.15 -4.14
CA SER A 11 -5.73 -1.42 -3.89
C SER A 11 -5.29 -2.72 -4.54
N PHE A 12 -4.02 -2.76 -4.92
CA PHE A 12 -3.34 -3.95 -5.40
C PHE A 12 -1.83 -3.83 -5.12
N THR A 13 -1.17 -4.99 -5.16
CA THR A 13 0.30 -5.08 -4.99
C THR A 13 0.92 -5.51 -6.30
N GLU A 14 2.05 -4.91 -6.64
CA GLU A 14 2.90 -5.33 -7.76
C GLU A 14 4.32 -5.59 -7.26
N TYR A 15 5.03 -6.48 -7.96
CA TYR A 15 6.46 -6.65 -7.78
C TYR A 15 7.19 -5.63 -8.64
N ILE A 16 8.31 -5.14 -8.11
CA ILE A 16 9.25 -4.30 -8.83
C ILE A 16 10.43 -5.19 -9.18
N ASP A 17 10.65 -5.40 -10.48
CA ASP A 17 11.80 -6.11 -11.03
C ASP A 17 12.57 -5.23 -12.02
N THR A 18 13.64 -5.77 -12.59
CA THR A 18 14.52 -5.09 -13.54
C THR A 18 13.83 -4.69 -14.84
N GLU A 19 12.72 -5.33 -15.22
CA GLU A 19 11.97 -5.01 -16.45
C GLU A 19 11.23 -3.67 -16.35
N TYR A 20 11.03 -3.16 -15.12
CA TYR A 20 10.44 -1.85 -14.85
C TYR A 20 11.47 -0.70 -14.79
N THR A 21 12.75 -0.96 -15.04
CA THR A 21 13.76 0.11 -15.11
C THR A 21 13.72 0.81 -16.47
N SER A 22 13.85 2.14 -16.49
CA SER A 22 13.90 2.91 -17.74
C SER A 22 15.02 2.44 -18.68
N ALA A 23 16.09 1.85 -18.15
CA ALA A 23 17.17 1.30 -18.93
C ALA A 23 16.83 -0.06 -19.59
N ALA A 24 15.95 -0.88 -19.00
CA ALA A 24 15.40 -2.06 -19.66
C ALA A 24 14.45 -1.67 -20.82
N GLN A 25 13.67 -0.60 -20.66
CA GLN A 25 12.82 -0.07 -21.73
C GLN A 25 13.61 0.61 -22.88
N LEU A 26 14.86 1.01 -22.62
CA LEU A 26 15.73 1.69 -23.58
C LEU A 26 16.86 0.81 -24.12
N ASP A 27 16.84 -0.50 -23.81
CA ASP A 27 17.82 -1.50 -24.27
C ASP A 27 19.28 -1.09 -24.01
N ILE A 28 19.51 -0.45 -22.85
CA ILE A 28 20.84 -0.01 -22.42
C ILE A 28 21.47 -1.17 -21.64
N GLU A 29 22.61 -1.69 -22.10
CA GLU A 29 23.40 -2.69 -21.37
C GLU A 29 23.75 -2.18 -19.98
N GLN A 30 23.07 -2.70 -18.96
CA GLN A 30 23.37 -2.38 -17.57
C GLN A 30 24.53 -3.24 -17.09
N GLY A 31 25.75 -2.69 -17.15
CA GLY A 31 26.89 -3.28 -16.46
C GLY A 31 26.65 -3.35 -14.95
N SER A 32 26.87 -4.54 -14.34
CA SER A 32 26.81 -4.89 -12.90
C SER A 32 26.08 -3.93 -11.95
N MET A 33 24.86 -3.53 -12.28
CA MET A 33 24.00 -2.78 -11.37
C MET A 33 23.22 -3.80 -10.54
N HIS A 34 23.26 -3.70 -9.22
CA HIS A 34 22.48 -4.54 -8.32
C HIS A 34 21.01 -4.52 -8.74
N GLU A 35 20.44 -5.70 -9.00
CA GLU A 35 19.03 -5.88 -9.33
C GLU A 35 18.18 -5.30 -8.18
N VAL A 36 17.43 -4.23 -8.45
CA VAL A 36 16.57 -3.62 -7.42
C VAL A 36 15.23 -4.34 -7.42
N PHE A 37 15.14 -5.37 -6.60
CA PHE A 37 13.87 -6.03 -6.31
C PHE A 37 13.04 -5.24 -5.29
N GLY A 38 11.73 -5.35 -5.41
CA GLY A 38 10.82 -4.74 -4.45
C GLY A 38 9.37 -5.11 -4.67
N GLN A 39 8.51 -4.45 -3.89
CA GLN A 39 7.07 -4.50 -4.00
C GLN A 39 6.50 -3.10 -3.83
N GLN A 40 5.34 -2.87 -4.43
CA GLN A 40 4.58 -1.64 -4.22
C GLN A 40 3.12 -1.91 -3.95
N VAL A 41 2.53 -1.09 -3.08
CA VAL A 41 1.09 -1.04 -2.86
C VAL A 41 0.56 0.22 -3.52
N ILE A 42 -0.30 0.04 -4.51
CA ILE A 42 -1.02 1.12 -5.17
C ILE A 42 -2.37 1.22 -4.49
N VAL A 43 -2.71 2.41 -4.02
CA VAL A 43 -4.00 2.73 -3.42
C VAL A 43 -4.66 3.81 -4.26
N SER A 44 -5.89 3.59 -4.72
CA SER A 44 -6.68 4.60 -5.42
C SER A 44 -8.01 4.83 -4.73
N TRP A 45 -8.49 6.07 -4.79
CA TRP A 45 -9.76 6.48 -4.21
C TRP A 45 -10.59 7.28 -5.19
N THR A 46 -11.90 7.25 -5.00
CA THR A 46 -12.84 8.17 -5.63
C THR A 46 -13.96 8.48 -4.65
N LEU A 47 -14.16 9.76 -4.39
CA LEU A 47 -15.19 10.32 -3.53
C LEU A 47 -16.23 11.04 -4.38
N PRO A 48 -17.53 10.84 -4.12
CA PRO A 48 -18.59 11.61 -4.76
C PRO A 48 -18.43 13.11 -4.55
N SER A 49 -18.83 13.93 -5.53
CA SER A 49 -18.71 15.40 -5.45
C SER A 49 -19.35 16.02 -4.20
N ARG A 50 -20.46 15.44 -3.71
CA ARG A 50 -21.14 15.81 -2.45
C ARG A 50 -20.26 15.69 -1.20
N MET A 51 -19.16 14.94 -1.27
CA MET A 51 -18.20 14.73 -0.19
C MET A 51 -17.02 15.69 -0.22
N ARG A 52 -17.06 16.75 -1.06
CA ARG A 52 -15.97 17.76 -1.10
C ARG A 52 -15.67 18.40 0.25
N LYS A 53 -16.70 18.53 1.12
CA LYS A 53 -16.57 19.03 2.49
C LYS A 53 -15.83 18.08 3.45
N CYS A 54 -15.57 16.84 3.04
CA CYS A 54 -14.79 15.86 3.79
C CYS A 54 -13.28 15.98 3.52
N LEU A 55 -12.88 16.93 2.66
CA LEU A 55 -11.48 17.25 2.41
C LEU A 55 -11.02 18.40 3.33
N PRO A 56 -9.75 18.41 3.78
CA PRO A 56 -8.75 17.36 3.58
C PRO A 56 -9.13 16.07 4.33
N ALA A 57 -8.95 14.94 3.64
CA ALA A 57 -9.11 13.60 4.22
C ALA A 57 -7.74 13.01 4.55
N THR A 58 -7.72 11.98 5.40
CA THR A 58 -6.51 11.27 5.79
C THR A 58 -6.57 9.83 5.32
N LEU A 59 -5.61 9.42 4.51
CA LEU A 59 -5.41 8.04 4.10
C LEU A 59 -4.39 7.39 5.03
N TYR A 60 -4.84 6.41 5.80
CA TYR A 60 -4.00 5.54 6.61
C TYR A 60 -3.70 4.26 5.85
N LEU A 61 -2.43 3.90 5.75
CA LEU A 61 -1.97 2.62 5.20
C LEU A 61 -1.14 1.92 6.26
N TRP A 62 -1.62 0.78 6.74
CA TRP A 62 -0.85 -0.13 7.58
C TRP A 62 -0.28 -1.23 6.69
N VAL A 63 1.03 -1.41 6.76
CA VAL A 63 1.76 -2.43 5.99
C VAL A 63 2.34 -3.45 6.97
N TYR A 64 2.04 -4.72 6.73
CA TYR A 64 2.54 -5.86 7.50
C TYR A 64 3.63 -6.54 6.69
N TYR A 65 4.82 -6.61 7.27
CA TYR A 65 6.00 -7.13 6.62
C TYR A 65 6.28 -8.59 6.96
N GLY A 66 7.08 -9.27 6.14
CA GLY A 66 7.47 -10.67 6.34
C GLY A 66 8.27 -10.88 7.63
N ASN A 67 9.05 -9.90 8.04
CA ASN A 67 9.80 -9.93 9.31
C ASN A 67 8.91 -9.72 10.57
N GLY A 68 7.58 -9.58 10.40
CA GLY A 68 6.61 -9.41 11.48
C GLY A 68 6.42 -7.97 11.96
N THR A 69 7.14 -6.99 11.40
CA THR A 69 6.95 -5.58 11.75
C THR A 69 5.75 -4.96 11.03
N VAL A 70 5.23 -3.88 11.61
CA VAL A 70 4.09 -3.13 11.07
C VAL A 70 4.46 -1.65 10.97
N GLU A 71 4.26 -1.07 9.79
CA GLU A 71 4.41 0.37 9.58
C GLU A 71 3.06 1.01 9.31
N LYS A 72 2.83 2.19 9.91
CA LYS A 72 1.65 3.02 9.65
C LYS A 72 2.07 4.27 8.90
N LEU A 73 1.63 4.36 7.65
CA LEU A 73 1.82 5.51 6.77
C LEU A 73 0.58 6.38 6.79
N ILE A 74 0.78 7.69 6.77
CA ILE A 74 -0.30 8.70 6.86
C ILE A 74 -0.13 9.66 5.69
N TYR A 75 -1.15 9.75 4.83
CA TYR A 75 -1.15 10.66 3.69
C TYR A 75 -2.35 11.60 3.75
N GLU A 76 -2.09 12.88 3.50
CA GLU A 76 -3.16 13.85 3.27
C GLU A 76 -3.75 13.70 1.85
N VAL A 77 -5.07 13.72 1.78
CA VAL A 77 -5.87 13.61 0.56
C VAL A 77 -6.66 14.90 0.37
N ASN A 78 -6.23 15.69 -0.62
CA ASN A 78 -6.83 16.99 -0.95
C ASN A 78 -7.74 16.97 -2.17
N GLN A 79 -7.90 15.80 -2.80
CA GLN A 79 -8.64 15.63 -4.04
C GLN A 79 -9.66 14.51 -3.93
N LEU A 80 -10.80 14.68 -4.60
CA LEU A 80 -11.90 13.72 -4.60
C LEU A 80 -11.51 12.38 -5.21
N ALA A 81 -10.66 12.36 -6.23
CA ALA A 81 -10.16 11.14 -6.85
C ALA A 81 -8.65 11.21 -7.00
N GLY A 82 -7.96 10.08 -6.82
CA GLY A 82 -6.50 10.05 -6.86
C GLY A 82 -5.94 8.69 -6.55
N TYR A 83 -4.61 8.64 -6.47
CA TYR A 83 -3.89 7.46 -6.04
C TYR A 83 -2.64 7.83 -5.23
N ARG A 84 -2.15 6.86 -4.47
CA ARG A 84 -0.87 6.87 -3.76
C ARG A 84 -0.16 5.55 -3.99
N VAL A 85 1.15 5.60 -4.07
CA VAL A 85 2.01 4.43 -4.22
C VAL A 85 2.96 4.41 -3.03
N TYR A 86 2.97 3.29 -2.33
CA TYR A 86 4.00 2.97 -1.35
C TYR A 86 4.94 1.94 -1.95
N CYS A 87 6.26 2.17 -1.90
CA CYS A 87 7.26 1.28 -2.48
C CYS A 87 8.22 0.77 -1.40
N LEU A 88 8.38 -0.55 -1.34
CA LEU A 88 9.38 -1.25 -0.54
C LEU A 88 10.40 -1.88 -1.50
N LYS A 89 11.67 -1.45 -1.46
CA LYS A 89 12.68 -1.88 -2.45
C LYS A 89 14.09 -1.96 -1.87
N GLY A 90 14.97 -2.70 -2.55
CA GLY A 90 16.38 -2.82 -2.21
C GLY A 90 16.59 -3.35 -0.79
N HIS A 91 17.52 -2.75 -0.04
CA HIS A 91 17.82 -3.17 1.34
C HIS A 91 16.59 -3.22 2.25
N ASN A 92 15.67 -2.26 2.13
CA ASN A 92 14.45 -2.26 2.94
C ASN A 92 13.57 -3.47 2.61
N TYR A 93 13.51 -3.89 1.35
CA TYR A 93 12.75 -5.07 0.95
C TYR A 93 13.36 -6.36 1.53
N GLU A 94 14.69 -6.47 1.52
CA GLU A 94 15.41 -7.60 2.12
C GLU A 94 15.22 -7.66 3.64
N GLU A 95 15.39 -6.53 4.33
CA GLU A 95 15.26 -6.42 5.79
C GLU A 95 13.82 -6.67 6.27
N MET A 96 12.84 -6.12 5.53
CA MET A 96 11.43 -6.28 5.85
C MET A 96 10.87 -7.64 5.38
N GLN A 97 11.62 -8.38 4.56
CA GLN A 97 11.19 -9.63 3.94
C GLN A 97 9.88 -9.48 3.13
N GLY A 98 9.75 -8.34 2.44
CA GLY A 98 8.58 -8.01 1.64
C GLY A 98 7.32 -7.64 2.44
N ILE A 99 6.28 -7.25 1.70
CA ILE A 99 4.93 -6.93 2.14
C ILE A 99 4.09 -8.20 2.09
N VAL A 100 3.59 -8.63 3.25
CA VAL A 100 2.70 -9.79 3.39
C VAL A 100 1.24 -9.37 3.25
N SER A 101 0.86 -8.28 3.92
CA SER A 101 -0.52 -7.79 3.93
C SER A 101 -0.57 -6.31 4.23
N TYR A 102 -1.74 -5.71 4.02
CA TYR A 102 -1.96 -4.31 4.33
C TYR A 102 -3.44 -4.02 4.60
N HIS A 103 -3.66 -2.93 5.32
CA HIS A 103 -4.97 -2.36 5.59
C HIS A 103 -4.96 -0.88 5.23
N ILE A 104 -6.02 -0.41 4.58
CA ILE A 104 -6.13 0.96 4.13
C ILE A 104 -7.45 1.53 4.66
N THR A 105 -7.40 2.72 5.22
CA THR A 105 -8.58 3.47 5.64
C THR A 105 -8.49 4.90 5.16
N LEU A 106 -9.57 5.41 4.56
CA LEU A 106 -9.73 6.81 4.26
C LEU A 106 -10.69 7.45 5.28
N CYS A 107 -10.22 8.46 5.99
CA CYS A 107 -10.96 9.16 7.05
C CYS A 107 -11.14 10.65 6.73
N SER A 108 -12.19 11.26 7.28
CA SER A 108 -12.37 12.71 7.35
C SER A 108 -12.41 13.11 8.82
N GLY A 109 -11.32 13.66 9.34
CA GLY A 109 -11.11 13.77 10.80
C GLY A 109 -11.12 12.38 11.44
N ASP A 110 -11.90 12.21 12.51
CA ASP A 110 -12.03 10.94 13.24
C ASP A 110 -13.01 9.95 12.59
N LYS A 111 -13.69 10.35 11.50
CA LYS A 111 -14.71 9.52 10.87
C LYS A 111 -14.15 8.75 9.68
N GLU A 112 -14.23 7.42 9.74
CA GLU A 112 -13.98 6.55 8.59
C GLU A 112 -15.00 6.80 7.47
N ILE A 113 -14.51 6.99 6.25
CA ILE A 113 -15.32 7.06 5.02
C ILE A 113 -15.46 5.66 4.42
N VAL A 114 -14.32 4.99 4.23
CA VAL A 114 -14.22 3.67 3.60
C VAL A 114 -12.88 3.02 3.99
N SER A 115 -12.89 1.71 4.19
CA SER A 115 -11.70 0.91 4.45
C SER A 115 -11.62 -0.30 3.52
N ARG A 116 -10.40 -0.82 3.34
CA ARG A 116 -10.12 -2.01 2.54
C ARG A 116 -8.94 -2.76 3.12
N ARG A 117 -9.06 -4.09 3.19
CA ARG A 117 -7.97 -5.00 3.60
C ARG A 117 -7.49 -5.80 2.41
N HIS A 118 -6.20 -6.12 2.39
CA HIS A 118 -5.67 -7.13 1.50
C HIS A 118 -6.33 -8.48 1.82
N HIS A 119 -6.79 -9.21 0.79
CA HIS A 119 -7.59 -10.42 0.98
C HIS A 119 -6.85 -11.58 1.68
N LEU A 120 -5.51 -11.54 1.76
CA LEU A 120 -4.69 -12.54 2.48
C LEU A 120 -4.58 -12.25 3.99
N TRP A 121 -5.65 -11.75 4.61
CA TRP A 121 -5.73 -11.56 6.07
C TRP A 121 -5.86 -12.93 6.76
N MET A 122 -4.76 -13.67 6.86
CA MET A 122 -4.61 -14.72 7.88
C MET A 122 -4.01 -14.09 9.12
N GLU A 123 -4.59 -14.38 10.29
CA GLU A 123 -3.98 -14.04 11.57
C GLU A 123 -2.56 -14.58 11.58
N VAL A 124 -1.57 -13.71 11.79
CA VAL A 124 -0.20 -14.14 12.04
C VAL A 124 -0.24 -14.82 13.41
N ILE A 125 -0.33 -16.16 13.40
CA ILE A 125 -0.19 -16.95 14.62
C ILE A 125 1.28 -16.83 15.02
N SER A 126 1.59 -15.95 15.96
CA SER A 126 2.89 -15.95 16.63
C SER A 126 2.95 -17.19 17.52
N VAL A 127 3.69 -18.21 17.10
CA VAL A 127 4.00 -19.34 17.96
C VAL A 127 5.13 -18.91 18.88
N ASP A 128 4.78 -18.55 20.11
CA ASP A 128 5.77 -18.33 21.18
C ASP A 128 6.47 -19.67 21.46
N ASN A 129 7.75 -19.75 21.10
CA ASN A 129 8.53 -20.98 21.23
C ASN A 129 9.10 -21.14 22.65
N SER A 130 8.27 -20.87 23.67
CA SER A 130 8.59 -21.01 25.08
C SER A 130 7.95 -22.27 25.66
N SER A 131 8.37 -23.42 25.12
CA SER A 131 8.17 -24.72 25.79
C SER A 131 9.28 -25.71 25.45
N LEU A 132 10.53 -25.31 25.72
CA LEU A 132 11.60 -26.25 26.06
C LEU A 132 12.52 -25.59 27.09
N LEU A 133 12.23 -25.82 28.37
CA LEU A 133 13.16 -26.23 29.45
C LEU A 133 12.35 -26.51 30.72
#